data_AF-A0A428YT13-F1
#
_entry.id   AF-A0A428YT13-F1
#
_cell.length_a   1.000
_cell.length_b   1.000
_cell.length_c   1.000
_cell.angle_alpha   90.00
_cell.angle_beta   90.00
_cell.angle_gamma   90.00
#
_symmetry.space_group_name_H-M   'P 1'
#
loop_
_entity.id
_entity.type
_entity.pdbx_description
1 polymer ?
#
loop_
_entity_poly.entity_id
_entity_poly.type
_entity_poly.pdbx_seq_one_letter_code
_entity_poly.pdbx_strand_id
1 'polypeptide(L)'
;MNTVVQLRTSNLDLRLAQEDRLEDAGRLAPDDRMTCHVHGRWIHQCASSAAHVNQVTRHRWCRECRTALTVAVDELTLTVHMSCPACGDGRSAATRRLEAACEASLSYTKGRPAALAS
;
A
#
# COMPACT_ATOMS: atom_id res chain seq x y z
N MET A 1 22.37 -17.40 13.42
CA MET A 1 21.68 -16.70 12.32
C MET A 1 20.17 -16.88 12.46
N ASN A 2 19.43 -15.76 12.45
CA ASN A 2 18.18 -15.55 11.71
C ASN A 2 16.80 -16.07 12.13
N THR A 3 16.54 -16.52 13.36
CA THR A 3 15.15 -16.92 13.73
C THR A 3 14.11 -15.77 13.61
N VAL A 4 14.51 -14.53 13.91
CA VAL A 4 13.61 -13.35 13.87
C VAL A 4 13.34 -12.85 12.45
N VAL A 5 14.33 -12.94 11.56
CA VAL A 5 14.15 -12.57 10.14
C VAL A 5 13.21 -13.57 9.49
N GLN A 6 13.43 -14.87 9.71
CA GLN A 6 12.64 -15.94 9.10
C GLN A 6 11.15 -15.86 9.45
N LEU A 7 10.79 -15.59 10.71
CA LEU A 7 9.39 -15.45 11.14
C LEU A 7 8.65 -14.28 10.44
N ARG A 8 9.34 -13.18 10.15
CA ARG A 8 8.75 -12.02 9.46
C ARG A 8 8.65 -12.24 7.95
N THR A 9 9.63 -12.89 7.33
CA THR A 9 9.60 -13.24 5.90
C THR A 9 8.52 -14.28 5.61
N SER A 10 8.36 -15.29 6.47
CA SER A 10 7.30 -16.31 6.33
C SER A 10 5.89 -15.70 6.36
N ASN A 11 5.68 -14.62 7.11
CA ASN A 11 4.40 -13.95 7.14
C ASN A 11 4.08 -13.23 5.80
N LEU A 12 5.07 -12.56 5.22
CA LEU A 12 4.92 -11.87 3.94
C LEU A 12 4.61 -12.85 2.80
N ASP A 13 5.35 -13.95 2.69
CA ASP A 13 5.15 -14.95 1.64
C ASP A 13 3.76 -15.61 1.74
N LEU A 14 3.33 -15.95 2.96
CA LEU A 14 1.99 -16.46 3.21
C LEU A 14 0.91 -15.44 2.84
N ARG A 15 1.15 -14.15 3.15
CA ARG A 15 0.20 -13.08 2.82
C ARG A 15 0.12 -12.84 1.32
N LEU A 16 1.24 -12.80 0.61
CA LEU A 16 1.30 -12.70 -0.86
C LEU A 16 0.47 -13.81 -1.50
N ALA A 17 0.76 -15.07 -1.16
CA ALA A 17 0.04 -16.22 -1.72
C ALA A 17 -1.45 -16.25 -1.35
N GLN A 18 -1.82 -15.73 -0.17
CA GLN A 18 -3.21 -15.61 0.24
C GLN A 18 -3.94 -14.51 -0.53
N GLU A 19 -3.30 -13.36 -0.76
CA GLU A 19 -3.87 -12.27 -1.55
C GLU A 19 -4.03 -12.66 -3.02
N ASP A 20 -3.04 -13.35 -3.62
CA ASP A 20 -3.14 -13.90 -4.98
C ASP A 20 -4.39 -14.80 -5.12
N ARG A 21 -4.58 -15.73 -4.19
CA ARG A 21 -5.76 -16.62 -4.19
C ARG A 21 -7.09 -15.87 -4.02
N LEU A 22 -7.10 -14.76 -3.28
CA LEU A 22 -8.32 -13.96 -3.10
C LEU A 22 -8.62 -13.12 -4.35
N GLU A 23 -7.60 -12.61 -5.02
CA GLU A 23 -7.75 -11.92 -6.30
C GLU A 23 -8.27 -12.84 -7.39
N ASP A 24 -7.67 -14.04 -7.54
CA ASP A 24 -8.11 -15.05 -8.51
C ASP A 24 -9.58 -15.46 -8.28
N ALA A 25 -10.02 -15.45 -7.02
CA ALA A 25 -11.40 -15.72 -6.64
C ALA A 25 -12.35 -14.49 -6.76
N GLY A 26 -11.85 -13.33 -7.17
CA GLY A 26 -12.61 -12.08 -7.26
C GLY A 26 -13.03 -11.49 -5.90
N ARG A 27 -12.39 -11.92 -4.81
CA ARG A 27 -12.69 -11.52 -3.43
C ARG A 27 -11.79 -10.41 -2.90
N LEU A 28 -10.76 -10.04 -3.65
CA LEU A 28 -9.86 -8.93 -3.35
C LEU A 28 -9.61 -8.18 -4.66
N ALA A 29 -9.73 -6.85 -4.64
CA ALA A 29 -9.33 -6.03 -5.77
C ALA A 29 -7.82 -5.76 -5.73
N PRO A 30 -7.14 -5.60 -6.88
CA PRO A 30 -5.71 -5.32 -6.91
C PRO A 30 -5.27 -4.06 -6.17
N ASP A 31 -6.10 -3.02 -6.18
CA ASP A 31 -5.82 -1.78 -5.47
C ASP A 31 -5.99 -1.89 -3.93
N ASP A 32 -6.56 -3.00 -3.44
CA ASP A 32 -6.82 -3.21 -2.00
C ASP A 32 -5.80 -4.17 -1.35
N ARG A 33 -4.80 -4.64 -2.10
CA ARG A 33 -3.75 -5.53 -1.57
C ARG A 33 -2.89 -4.82 -0.52
N MET A 34 -2.59 -5.51 0.58
CA MET A 34 -1.60 -5.02 1.56
C MET A 34 -0.16 -5.37 1.18
N THR A 35 0.00 -6.28 0.21
CA THR A 35 1.30 -6.69 -0.34
C THR A 35 1.44 -6.27 -1.79
N CYS A 36 2.68 -6.12 -2.23
CA CYS A 36 3.04 -5.84 -3.60
C CYS A 36 3.65 -7.10 -4.22
N HIS A 37 2.91 -7.75 -5.14
CA HIS A 37 3.43 -8.91 -5.87
C HIS A 37 4.59 -8.55 -6.82
N VAL A 38 4.66 -7.30 -7.31
CA VAL A 38 5.74 -6.83 -8.19
C VAL A 38 7.11 -6.82 -7.48
N HIS A 39 7.14 -6.37 -6.22
CA HIS A 39 8.40 -6.23 -5.47
C HIS A 39 8.59 -7.31 -4.40
N GLY A 40 7.58 -8.15 -4.14
CA GLY A 40 7.60 -9.13 -3.04
C GLY A 40 7.77 -8.44 -1.68
N ARG A 41 6.97 -7.39 -1.42
CA ARG A 41 7.07 -6.54 -0.20
C ARG A 41 5.69 -6.18 0.34
N TRP A 42 5.66 -5.65 1.55
CA TRP A 42 4.49 -4.91 2.02
C TRP A 42 4.31 -3.64 1.19
N ILE A 43 3.07 -3.29 0.80
CA ILE A 43 2.83 -2.17 -0.14
C ILE A 43 3.36 -0.83 0.40
N HIS A 44 3.28 -0.59 1.72
CA HIS A 44 3.82 0.62 2.36
C HIS A 44 5.34 0.76 2.20
N GLN A 45 6.08 -0.33 1.92
CA GLN A 45 7.53 -0.31 1.73
C GLN A 45 7.95 0.03 0.29
N CYS A 46 7.01 0.03 -0.67
CA CYS A 46 7.32 0.29 -2.07
C CYS A 46 6.38 1.27 -2.77
N ALA A 47 5.33 1.78 -2.13
CA ALA A 47 4.35 2.70 -2.72
C ALA A 47 4.97 3.97 -3.36
N SER A 48 6.15 4.40 -2.91
CA SER A 48 6.89 5.52 -3.50
C SER A 48 7.62 5.19 -4.81
N SER A 49 7.70 3.91 -5.19
CA SER A 49 8.30 3.45 -6.44
C SER A 49 7.57 4.00 -7.66
N ALA A 50 8.32 4.30 -8.72
CA ALA A 50 7.75 4.73 -10.00
C ALA A 50 6.88 3.62 -10.64
N ALA A 51 7.12 2.35 -10.29
CA ALA A 51 6.34 1.21 -10.79
C ALA A 51 4.85 1.27 -10.38
N HIS A 52 4.50 2.05 -9.34
CA HIS A 52 3.13 2.24 -8.89
C HIS A 52 2.48 3.52 -9.44
N VAL A 53 3.11 4.24 -10.37
CA VAL A 53 2.45 5.40 -10.98
C VAL A 53 1.64 4.95 -12.18
N ASN A 54 0.33 5.22 -12.17
CA ASN A 54 -0.55 4.95 -13.31
C ASN A 54 -1.45 6.16 -13.60
N GLN A 55 -1.24 6.77 -14.76
CA GLN A 55 -1.95 7.99 -15.19
C GLN A 55 -3.42 7.71 -15.55
N VAL A 56 -3.73 6.50 -16.04
CA VAL A 56 -5.07 6.10 -16.50
C VAL A 56 -5.97 5.84 -15.30
N THR A 57 -5.54 4.99 -14.37
CA THR A 57 -6.30 4.67 -13.16
C THR A 57 -6.21 5.78 -12.10
N ARG A 58 -5.33 6.77 -12.32
CA ARG A 58 -4.97 7.83 -11.36
C ARG A 58 -4.29 7.32 -10.09
N HIS A 59 -3.76 6.10 -10.11
CA HIS A 59 -2.97 5.57 -9.02
C HIS A 59 -1.69 6.39 -8.88
N ARG A 60 -1.54 7.07 -7.74
CA ARG A 60 -0.42 7.98 -7.43
C ARG A 60 -0.19 9.09 -8.48
N TRP A 61 -1.25 9.59 -9.12
CA TRP A 61 -1.14 10.57 -10.21
C TRP A 61 -2.04 11.80 -10.02
N CYS A 62 -1.42 12.99 -10.08
CA CYS A 62 -2.13 14.25 -10.17
C CYS A 62 -2.53 14.53 -11.63
N ARG A 63 -3.84 14.55 -11.92
CA ARG A 63 -4.35 14.83 -13.27
C ARG A 63 -4.09 16.27 -13.69
N GLU A 64 -4.23 17.22 -12.76
CA GLU A 64 -4.13 18.66 -13.04
C GLU A 64 -2.69 19.06 -13.36
N CYS A 65 -1.76 18.73 -12.48
CA CYS A 65 -0.35 19.04 -12.66
C CYS A 65 0.39 18.04 -13.55
N ARG A 66 -0.27 16.94 -13.96
CA ARG A 66 0.29 15.86 -14.78
C ARG A 66 1.62 15.34 -14.23
N THR A 67 1.62 15.01 -12.95
CA THR A 67 2.82 14.55 -12.24
C THR A 67 2.49 13.49 -11.19
N ALA A 68 3.49 12.67 -10.85
CA ALA A 68 3.38 11.68 -9.80
C ALA A 68 3.23 12.36 -8.43
N LEU A 69 2.38 11.81 -7.58
CA LEU A 69 2.26 12.25 -6.19
C LEU A 69 3.51 11.84 -5.40
N THR A 70 3.95 12.65 -4.46
CA THR A 70 4.88 12.22 -3.42
C THR A 70 4.15 11.32 -2.42
N VAL A 71 4.89 10.45 -1.73
CA VAL A 71 4.35 9.55 -0.72
C VAL A 71 5.08 9.81 0.58
N ALA A 72 4.32 10.13 1.63
CA ALA A 72 4.82 10.24 2.99
C ALA A 72 4.23 9.09 3.82
N VAL A 73 5.10 8.35 4.50
CA VAL A 73 4.73 7.21 5.35
C VAL A 73 5.15 7.55 6.77
N ASP A 74 4.18 7.66 7.67
CA ASP A 74 4.44 7.80 9.11
C ASP A 74 4.23 6.45 9.79
N GLU A 75 5.33 5.77 10.08
CA GLU A 75 5.32 4.47 10.75
C GLU A 75 4.98 4.54 12.24
N LEU A 76 5.02 5.73 12.86
CA LEU A 76 4.68 5.92 14.27
C LEU A 76 3.17 6.08 14.44
N THR A 77 2.54 6.91 13.61
CA THR A 77 1.08 7.12 13.63
C THR A 77 0.30 6.14 12.76
N LEU A 78 1.00 5.36 11.93
CA LEU A 78 0.45 4.41 10.95
C LEU A 78 -0.43 5.08 9.90
N THR A 79 -0.04 6.30 9.50
CA THR A 79 -0.75 7.07 8.49
C THR A 79 0.07 7.19 7.21
N VAL A 80 -0.63 7.29 6.09
CA VAL A 80 0.01 7.48 4.78
C VAL A 80 -0.68 8.61 4.06
N HIS A 81 0.12 9.54 3.53
CA HIS A 81 -0.40 10.67 2.80
C HIS A 81 0.29 10.82 1.44
N MET A 82 -0.50 11.13 0.42
CA MET A 82 -0.01 11.41 -0.91
C MET A 82 -0.43 12.80 -1.37
N SER A 83 0.54 13.59 -1.85
CA SER A 83 0.29 14.95 -2.33
C SER A 83 1.06 15.24 -3.61
N CYS A 84 0.51 16.15 -4.41
CA CYS A 84 1.20 16.64 -5.58
C CYS A 84 2.30 17.61 -5.12
N PRO A 85 3.55 17.46 -5.61
CA PRO A 85 4.62 18.40 -5.26
C PRO A 85 4.41 19.81 -5.82
N ALA A 86 3.47 20.00 -6.76
CA ALA A 86 3.18 21.30 -7.38
C ALA A 86 1.98 22.01 -6.73
N CYS A 87 0.81 21.36 -6.65
CA CYS A 87 -0.39 21.99 -6.10
C CYS A 87 -0.71 21.62 -4.64
N GLY A 88 0.03 20.69 -4.04
CA GLY A 88 -0.23 20.16 -2.70
C GLY A 88 -1.43 19.20 -2.60
N ASP A 89 -2.30 19.15 -3.62
CA ASP A 89 -3.45 18.25 -3.71
C ASP A 89 -3.22 17.15 -4.78
N GLY A 90 -4.21 16.77 -5.60
CA GLY A 90 -4.09 15.65 -6.54
C GLY A 90 -4.68 14.34 -6.02
N ARG A 91 -5.48 14.39 -4.94
CA ARG A 91 -6.23 13.25 -4.45
C ARG A 91 -7.19 12.70 -5.51
N SER A 92 -7.42 11.40 -5.43
CA SER A 92 -8.36 10.67 -6.27
C SER A 92 -8.95 9.51 -5.48
N ALA A 93 -9.95 8.82 -6.04
CA ALA A 93 -10.43 7.58 -5.44
C ALA A 93 -9.33 6.51 -5.37
N ALA A 94 -8.51 6.38 -6.43
CA ALA A 94 -7.39 5.44 -6.47
C ALA A 94 -6.32 5.78 -5.42
N THR A 95 -5.98 7.07 -5.26
CA THR A 95 -5.01 7.52 -4.24
C THR A 95 -5.49 7.17 -2.83
N ARG A 96 -6.76 7.43 -2.51
CA ARG A 96 -7.32 7.11 -1.18
C ARG A 96 -7.33 5.62 -0.88
N ARG A 97 -7.60 4.78 -1.90
CA ARG A 97 -7.51 3.32 -1.75
C ARG A 97 -6.10 2.86 -1.48
N LEU A 98 -5.13 3.42 -2.19
CA LEU A 98 -3.72 3.12 -1.98
C LEU A 98 -3.24 3.56 -0.58
N GLU A 99 -3.63 4.75 -0.12
CA GLU A 99 -3.37 5.20 1.25
C GLU A 99 -3.92 4.19 2.27
N ALA A 100 -5.21 3.83 2.15
CA ALA A 100 -5.83 2.84 3.02
C ALA A 100 -5.15 1.45 2.98
N ALA A 101 -4.74 0.99 1.80
CA ALA A 101 -4.00 -0.27 1.65
C ALA A 101 -2.62 -0.21 2.33
N CYS A 102 -1.92 0.92 2.23
CA CYS A 102 -0.65 1.12 2.91
C CYS A 102 -0.82 1.21 4.44
N GLU A 103 -1.86 1.88 4.92
CA GLU A 103 -2.18 1.97 6.36
C GLU A 103 -2.57 0.62 6.96
N ALA A 104 -3.36 -0.18 6.23
CA ALA A 104 -3.69 -1.55 6.61
C ALA A 104 -2.42 -2.43 6.68
N SER A 105 -1.53 -2.26 5.69
CA SER A 105 -0.24 -2.93 5.63
C SER A 105 0.68 -2.56 6.81
N LEU A 106 0.75 -1.28 7.18
CA LEU A 106 1.47 -0.81 8.38
C LEU A 106 0.88 -1.39 9.66
N SER A 107 -0.45 -1.32 9.81
CA SER A 107 -1.16 -1.82 10.99
C SER A 107 -0.93 -3.32 11.20
N TYR A 108 -1.01 -4.09 10.11
CA TYR A 108 -0.77 -5.51 10.11
C TYR A 108 0.67 -5.84 10.53
N THR A 109 1.67 -5.17 9.94
CA THR A 109 3.09 -5.44 10.24
C THR A 109 3.54 -5.00 11.63
N LYS A 110 2.93 -3.97 12.19
CA LYS A 110 3.21 -3.49 13.56
C LYS A 110 2.44 -4.27 14.63
N GLY A 111 1.52 -5.17 14.25
CA GLY A 111 0.79 -6.02 15.17
C GLY A 111 -0.27 -5.27 16.00
N ARG A 112 -0.74 -4.10 15.54
CA ARG A 112 -1.93 -3.49 16.17
C ARG A 112 -3.14 -4.33 15.75
N PRO A 113 -3.91 -4.92 16.69
CA PRO A 113 -5.21 -5.44 16.34
C PRO A 113 -6.00 -4.29 15.71
N ALA A 114 -6.67 -4.57 14.59
CA ALA A 114 -7.62 -3.64 13.99
C ALA A 114 -8.52 -3.16 15.14
N ALA A 115 -8.38 -1.89 15.53
CA ALA A 115 -9.18 -1.33 16.60
C ALA A 115 -10.65 -1.57 16.22
N LEU A 116 -11.39 -2.15 17.17
CA LEU A 116 -12.81 -2.45 17.08
C LEU A 116 -13.55 -1.34 16.33
N ALA A 117 -14.02 -1.65 15.13
CA ALA A 117 -15.12 -0.91 14.54
C ALA A 117 -16.41 -1.42 15.18
N SER A 118 -17.17 -0.49 15.77
CA SER A 118 -18.43 -0.62 16.52
C SER A 118 -18.26 -0.65 18.05
#